data_AF-A0A7V2PL13-F1
#
_entry.id   AF-A0A7V2PL13-F1
#
_cell.length_a   1.000
_cell.length_b   1.000
_cell.length_c   1.000
_cell.angle_alpha   90.00
_cell.angle_beta   90.00
_cell.angle_gamma   90.00
#
_symmetry.space_group_name_H-M   'P 1'
#
loop_
_entity.id
_entity.type
_entity.pdbx_description
1 polymer ?
#
loop_
_entity_poly.entity_id
_entity_poly.type
_entity_poly.pdbx_seq_one_letter_code
_entity_poly.pdbx_strand_id
1 'polypeptide(L)'
;MRLLIPEINKRRHSLAARFETLPLPDFLAELTPPEPDLATVNPDALRNLIDAVAQLDWRSPFGICLRRALLRYHFLRRAGLELSIVFGVRFRQIHEPTGIAGHAWNTLDGQPYCEREEDYLGFTVMYEWPEPEGRGGEPEGSRRPDEPLR
;
A
#
# COMPACT_ATOMS: atom_id res chain seq x y z
N MET A 1 21.86 9.33 5.38
CA MET A 1 21.23 8.12 5.97
C MET A 1 21.07 8.16 7.50
N ARG A 2 22.10 8.46 8.32
CA ARG A 2 21.97 8.45 9.80
C ARG A 2 20.82 9.29 10.38
N LEU A 3 20.46 10.40 9.73
CA LEU A 3 19.36 11.29 10.14
C LEU A 3 17.96 10.76 9.80
N LEU A 4 17.83 9.75 8.93
CA LEU A 4 16.53 9.21 8.52
C LEU A 4 16.01 8.13 9.47
N ILE A 5 16.89 7.43 10.19
CA ILE A 5 16.48 6.35 11.10
C ILE A 5 15.53 6.85 12.20
N PRO A 6 15.81 7.98 12.91
CA PRO A 6 14.88 8.53 13.88
C PRO A 6 13.53 8.89 13.28
N GLU A 7 13.53 9.42 12.05
CA GLU A 7 12.31 9.82 11.34
C GLU A 7 11.47 8.61 10.92
N ILE A 8 12.09 7.57 10.35
CA ILE A 8 11.44 6.31 10.01
C ILE A 8 10.84 5.67 11.28
N ASN A 9 11.59 5.64 12.39
CA ASN A 9 11.10 5.10 13.65
C ASN A 9 9.92 5.90 14.22
N LYS A 10 10.00 7.24 14.17
CA LYS A 10 8.90 8.12 14.60
C LYS A 10 7.65 7.83 13.79
N ARG A 11 7.77 7.78 12.46
CA ARG A 11 6.63 7.48 11.57
C ARG A 11 6.09 6.09 11.84
N ARG A 12 6.94 5.07 11.93
CA ARG A 12 6.57 3.69 12.24
C ARG A 12 5.69 3.59 13.49
N HIS A 13 6.10 4.21 14.59
CA HIS A 13 5.35 4.17 15.84
C HIS A 13 4.02 4.93 15.79
N SER A 14 3.89 5.95 14.94
CA SER A 14 2.63 6.69 14.80
C SER A 14 1.60 5.99 13.90
N LEU A 15 2.02 5.06 13.03
CA LEU A 15 1.13 4.47 12.01
C LEU A 15 -0.16 3.89 12.59
N ALA A 16 -0.05 3.05 13.62
CA ALA A 16 -1.21 2.37 14.21
C ALA A 16 -2.21 3.36 14.83
N ALA A 17 -1.72 4.29 15.65
CA ALA A 17 -2.55 5.30 16.28
C ALA A 17 -3.25 6.22 15.26
N ARG A 18 -2.58 6.56 14.15
CA ARG A 18 -3.20 7.36 13.07
C ARG A 18 -4.26 6.56 12.31
N PHE A 19 -3.98 5.30 11.99
CA PHE A 19 -4.94 4.41 11.32
C PHE A 19 -6.21 4.17 12.14
N GLU A 20 -6.12 4.10 13.47
CA GLU A 20 -7.27 3.92 14.36
C GLU A 20 -8.15 5.18 14.48
N THR A 21 -7.62 6.36 14.12
CA THR A 21 -8.29 7.66 14.33
C THR A 21 -8.75 8.32 13.03
N LEU A 22 -8.36 7.80 11.87
CA LEU A 22 -8.67 8.37 10.57
C LEU A 22 -9.37 7.35 9.66
N PRO A 23 -10.33 7.78 8.82
CA PRO A 23 -10.74 7.02 7.67
C PRO A 23 -9.54 6.67 6.77
N LEU A 24 -9.61 5.51 6.09
CA LEU A 24 -8.51 5.03 5.25
C LEU A 24 -8.03 6.07 4.21
N PRO A 25 -8.91 6.77 3.45
CA PRO A 25 -8.47 7.79 2.50
C PRO A 25 -7.70 8.93 3.16
N ASP A 26 -8.18 9.44 4.30
CA ASP A 26 -7.53 10.54 5.02
C ASP A 26 -6.17 10.12 5.60
N PHE A 27 -6.08 8.88 6.09
CA PHE A 27 -4.83 8.30 6.56
C PHE A 27 -3.79 8.18 5.44
N LEU A 28 -4.20 7.71 4.26
CA LEU A 28 -3.32 7.57 3.12
C LEU A 28 -2.95 8.93 2.51
N ALA A 29 -3.87 9.89 2.52
CA ALA A 29 -3.59 11.28 2.15
C ALA A 29 -2.52 11.89 3.08
N GLU A 30 -2.61 11.70 4.39
CA GLU A 30 -1.57 12.17 5.34
C GLU A 30 -0.21 11.50 5.08
N LEU A 31 -0.21 10.23 4.67
CA LEU A 31 1.02 9.53 4.33
C LEU A 31 1.59 9.95 2.98
N THR A 32 0.80 10.60 2.13
CA THR A 32 1.22 11.06 0.81
C THR A 32 2.01 12.37 0.97
N PRO A 33 3.34 12.36 0.75
CA PRO A 33 4.12 13.59 0.85
C PRO A 33 3.70 14.56 -0.27
N PRO A 34 3.61 15.87 -0.01
CA PRO A 34 3.26 16.85 -1.03
C PRO A 34 4.40 17.08 -2.04
N GLU A 35 5.66 16.90 -1.62
CA GLU A 35 6.85 17.13 -2.44
C GLU A 35 7.95 16.09 -2.17
N PRO A 36 8.78 15.76 -3.17
CA PRO A 36 9.90 14.82 -3.01
C PRO A 36 11.14 15.50 -2.39
N ASP A 37 11.10 15.73 -1.08
CA ASP A 37 12.18 16.36 -0.31
C ASP A 37 13.43 15.46 -0.06
N LEU A 38 13.38 14.20 -0.46
CA LEU A 38 14.47 13.23 -0.41
C LEU A 38 14.96 12.78 -1.80
N ALA A 39 14.66 13.53 -2.88
CA ALA A 39 15.00 13.15 -4.26
C ALA A 39 16.50 12.88 -4.53
N THR A 40 17.41 13.37 -3.67
CA THR A 40 18.86 13.12 -3.79
C THR A 40 19.30 11.81 -3.12
N VAL A 41 18.41 11.16 -2.35
CA VAL A 41 18.70 9.91 -1.66
C VAL A 41 18.50 8.74 -2.63
N ASN A 42 19.46 7.82 -2.67
CA ASN A 42 19.33 6.59 -3.47
C ASN A 42 18.10 5.77 -3.00
N PRO A 43 17.10 5.52 -3.88
CA PRO A 43 15.86 4.84 -3.51
C PRO A 43 16.05 3.40 -3.05
N ASP A 44 16.99 2.64 -3.63
CA ASP A 44 17.25 1.25 -3.22
C ASP A 44 17.87 1.18 -1.81
N ALA A 45 18.82 2.06 -1.52
CA ALA A 45 19.41 2.15 -0.18
C ALA A 45 18.36 2.55 0.86
N LEU A 46 17.45 3.47 0.50
CA LEU A 46 16.34 3.87 1.35
C LEU A 46 15.34 2.73 1.57
N ARG A 47 14.96 2.00 0.51
CA ARG A 47 14.11 0.80 0.60
C ARG A 47 14.69 -0.23 1.55
N ASN A 48 15.96 -0.58 1.37
CA ASN A 48 16.63 -1.57 2.22
C ASN A 48 16.66 -1.14 3.70
N LEU A 49 16.86 0.16 3.96
CA LEU A 49 16.79 0.71 5.31
C LEU A 49 15.37 0.63 5.91
N ILE A 50 14.35 0.99 5.13
CA ILE A 50 12.94 0.91 5.53
C ILE A 50 12.57 -0.53 5.86
N ASP A 51 12.95 -1.49 5.01
CA ASP A 51 12.65 -2.91 5.20
C ASP A 51 13.31 -3.48 6.44
N ALA A 52 14.55 -3.06 6.74
CA ALA A 52 15.24 -3.43 7.96
C ALA A 52 14.51 -2.86 9.20
N VAL A 53 14.11 -1.59 9.17
CA VAL A 53 13.41 -0.93 10.29
C VAL A 53 12.00 -1.50 10.48
N ALA A 54 11.31 -1.85 9.41
CA ALA A 54 9.98 -2.46 9.44
C ALA A 54 10.00 -3.82 10.17
N GLN A 55 11.06 -4.60 10.02
CA GLN A 55 11.22 -5.91 10.68
C GLN A 55 11.44 -5.82 12.20
N LEU A 56 11.93 -4.68 12.73
CA LEU A 56 12.30 -4.56 14.14
C LEU A 56 11.12 -4.40 15.10
N ASP A 57 9.91 -4.13 14.60
CA ASP A 57 8.77 -3.80 15.45
C ASP A 57 7.84 -5.00 15.68
N TRP A 58 8.29 -5.93 16.52
CA TRP A 58 7.53 -7.15 16.85
C TRP A 58 6.24 -6.87 17.65
N ARG A 59 6.03 -5.65 18.14
CA ARG A 59 4.85 -5.26 18.95
C ARG A 59 3.79 -4.48 18.17
N SER A 60 4.07 -4.07 16.94
CA SER A 60 3.09 -3.35 16.15
C SER A 60 1.90 -4.25 15.81
N PRO A 61 0.66 -3.72 15.89
CA PRO A 61 -0.57 -4.47 15.57
C PRO A 61 -0.68 -4.77 14.07
N PHE A 62 0.18 -4.18 13.24
CA PHE A 62 0.21 -4.42 11.81
C PHE A 62 1.11 -5.59 11.46
N GLY A 63 0.61 -6.45 10.57
CA GLY A 63 1.45 -7.42 9.88
C GLY A 63 2.61 -6.73 9.15
N ILE A 64 3.69 -7.48 8.94
CA ILE A 64 4.92 -6.97 8.34
C ILE A 64 4.68 -6.38 6.94
N CYS A 65 3.79 -6.98 6.13
CA CYS A 65 3.43 -6.49 4.79
C CYS A 65 2.85 -5.07 4.84
N LEU A 66 1.84 -4.85 5.68
CA LEU A 66 1.19 -3.55 5.83
C LEU A 66 2.16 -2.47 6.29
N ARG A 67 2.96 -2.76 7.33
CA ARG A 67 3.94 -1.81 7.85
C ARG A 67 5.00 -1.45 6.81
N ARG A 68 5.50 -2.45 6.09
CA ARG A 68 6.48 -2.28 5.03
C ARG A 68 5.91 -1.42 3.89
N ALA A 69 4.71 -1.75 3.42
CA ALA A 69 4.04 -1.04 2.34
C ALA A 69 3.77 0.44 2.69
N LEU A 70 3.31 0.72 3.91
CA LEU A 70 3.05 2.10 4.37
C LEU A 70 4.33 2.94 4.50
N LEU A 71 5.39 2.36 5.07
CA LEU A 71 6.67 3.07 5.20
C LEU A 71 7.33 3.29 3.84
N ARG A 72 7.33 2.28 2.97
CA ARG A 72 7.82 2.41 1.59
C ARG A 72 7.04 3.48 0.84
N TYR A 73 5.71 3.43 0.88
CA TYR A 73 4.84 4.44 0.25
C TYR A 73 5.25 5.86 0.68
N HIS A 74 5.36 6.13 1.98
CA HIS A 74 5.69 7.47 2.46
C HIS A 74 7.11 7.92 2.05
N PHE A 75 8.13 7.13 2.35
CA PHE A 75 9.52 7.57 2.21
C PHE A 75 10.06 7.45 0.78
N LEU A 76 9.60 6.50 -0.02
CA LEU A 76 10.02 6.40 -1.42
C LEU A 76 9.32 7.44 -2.30
N ARG A 77 8.08 7.84 -1.98
CA ARG A 77 7.46 9.03 -2.60
C ARG A 77 8.24 10.31 -2.28
N ARG A 78 8.73 10.46 -1.04
CA ARG A 78 9.66 11.55 -0.70
C ARG A 78 10.96 11.49 -1.49
N ALA A 79 11.41 10.30 -1.90
CA ALA A 79 12.56 10.12 -2.78
C ALA A 79 12.24 10.29 -4.28
N GLY A 80 11.00 10.67 -4.63
CA GLY A 80 10.58 10.94 -6.01
C GLY A 80 10.03 9.73 -6.77
N LEU A 81 9.77 8.60 -6.10
CA LEU A 81 9.08 7.47 -6.74
C LEU A 81 7.58 7.67 -6.64
N GLU A 82 6.88 7.70 -7.77
CA GLU A 82 5.41 7.76 -7.84
C GLU A 82 4.77 6.41 -7.49
N LEU A 83 4.98 5.95 -6.26
CA LEU A 83 4.39 4.71 -5.78
C LEU A 83 2.90 4.88 -5.51
N SER A 84 2.15 3.83 -5.81
CA SER A 84 0.83 3.59 -5.23
C SER A 84 0.93 2.53 -4.12
N ILE A 85 -0.07 2.47 -3.26
CA ILE A 85 -0.25 1.41 -2.27
C ILE A 85 -1.54 0.66 -2.56
N VAL A 86 -1.44 -0.67 -2.57
CA VAL A 86 -2.52 -1.58 -2.93
C VAL A 86 -2.83 -2.49 -1.75
N PHE A 87 -4.12 -2.71 -1.52
CA PHE A 87 -4.64 -3.64 -0.52
C PHE A 87 -5.44 -4.72 -1.23
N GLY A 88 -5.06 -5.97 -1.00
CA GLY A 88 -5.72 -7.12 -1.59
C GLY A 88 -6.11 -8.16 -0.55
N VAL A 89 -7.06 -9.01 -0.93
CA VAL A 89 -7.49 -10.14 -0.12
C VAL A 89 -7.53 -11.42 -0.95
N ARG A 90 -7.29 -12.55 -0.29
CA ARG A 90 -7.52 -13.88 -0.88
C ARG A 90 -8.12 -14.82 0.15
N PHE A 91 -8.80 -15.86 -0.31
CA PHE A 91 -9.10 -16.98 0.55
C PHE A 91 -7.80 -17.72 0.92
N ARG A 92 -7.72 -18.13 2.17
CA ARG A 92 -6.62 -18.97 2.66
C ARG A 92 -6.71 -20.36 2.01
N GLN A 93 -5.56 -20.90 1.63
CA GLN A 93 -5.46 -22.22 1.02
C GLN A 93 -5.66 -23.32 2.06
N ILE A 94 -5.82 -24.57 1.59
CA ILE A 94 -6.12 -25.74 2.44
C ILE A 94 -5.07 -25.96 3.55
N HIS A 95 -3.83 -25.52 3.33
CA HIS A 95 -2.73 -25.65 4.30
C HIS A 95 -2.60 -24.46 5.26
N GLU A 96 -3.51 -23.50 5.19
CA GLU A 96 -3.54 -22.32 6.05
C GLU A 96 -4.78 -22.36 6.97
N PRO A 97 -4.77 -21.63 8.10
CA PRO A 97 -5.97 -21.48 8.93
C PRO A 97 -7.16 -20.97 8.08
N THR A 98 -8.36 -21.51 8.30
CA THR A 98 -9.53 -21.12 7.51
C THR A 98 -9.80 -19.61 7.61
N GLY A 99 -10.12 -18.96 6.49
CA GLY A 99 -10.53 -17.56 6.45
C GLY A 99 -9.95 -16.77 5.28
N ILE A 100 -9.82 -15.46 5.49
CA ILE A 100 -9.29 -14.51 4.50
C ILE A 100 -7.87 -14.11 4.91
N ALA A 101 -6.96 -14.04 3.95
CA ALA A 101 -5.67 -13.42 4.09
C ALA A 101 -5.71 -12.04 3.44
N GLY A 102 -5.23 -11.02 4.15
CA GLY A 102 -5.00 -9.68 3.59
C GLY A 102 -3.53 -9.48 3.27
N HIS A 103 -3.26 -8.72 2.22
CA HIS A 103 -1.91 -8.29 1.84
C HIS A 103 -1.93 -6.83 1.42
N ALA A 104 -0.81 -6.15 1.65
CA ALA A 104 -0.60 -4.79 1.21
C ALA A 104 0.78 -4.72 0.58
N TRP A 105 0.85 -4.08 -0.60
CA TRP A 105 2.08 -3.92 -1.37
C TRP A 105 2.10 -2.56 -2.06
N ASN A 106 3.24 -2.20 -2.65
CA ASN A 106 3.37 -1.00 -3.45
C ASN A 106 3.43 -1.36 -4.93
N THR A 107 2.96 -0.44 -5.77
CA THR A 107 3.16 -0.50 -7.22
C THR A 107 3.91 0.73 -7.70
N LEU A 108 4.71 0.57 -8.76
CA LEU A 108 5.35 1.65 -9.51
C LEU A 108 4.95 1.45 -10.97
N ASP A 109 4.36 2.47 -11.60
CA ASP A 109 3.81 2.38 -12.97
C ASP A 109 2.84 1.19 -13.15
N GLY A 110 2.02 0.94 -12.13
CA GLY A 110 1.05 -0.17 -12.11
C GLY A 110 1.65 -1.57 -11.89
N GLN A 111 2.98 -1.69 -11.78
CA GLN A 111 3.66 -2.97 -11.55
C GLN A 111 4.05 -3.15 -10.08
N PRO A 112 3.95 -4.36 -9.50
CA PRO A 112 4.41 -4.62 -8.13
C PRO A 112 5.87 -4.19 -7.91
N TYR A 113 6.10 -3.34 -6.92
CA TYR A 113 7.40 -2.76 -6.65
C TYR A 113 8.16 -3.58 -5.60
N CYS A 114 9.22 -4.27 -6.04
CA CYS A 114 10.09 -5.06 -5.16
C CYS A 114 9.34 -6.08 -4.29
N GLU A 115 8.33 -6.72 -4.86
CA GLU A 115 7.60 -7.85 -4.27
C GLU A 115 7.90 -9.12 -5.06
N ARG A 116 7.91 -10.27 -4.39
CA ARG A 116 7.99 -11.56 -5.09
C ARG A 116 6.63 -11.89 -5.67
N GLU A 117 6.59 -12.59 -6.79
CA GLU A 117 5.32 -13.01 -7.42
C GLU A 117 4.40 -13.77 -6.45
N GLU A 118 4.98 -14.65 -5.64
CA GLU A 118 4.24 -15.42 -4.63
C GLU A 118 3.59 -14.57 -3.52
N ASP A 119 4.04 -13.33 -3.32
CA ASP A 119 3.55 -12.45 -2.25
C ASP A 119 2.24 -11.74 -2.65
N TYR A 120 1.99 -11.51 -3.94
CA TYR A 120 0.81 -10.77 -4.42
C TYR A 120 -0.08 -11.56 -5.40
N LEU A 121 0.43 -12.61 -6.06
CA LEU A 121 -0.39 -13.41 -6.97
C LEU A 121 -1.54 -14.11 -6.22
N GLY A 122 -2.73 -14.07 -6.84
CA GLY A 122 -3.95 -14.66 -6.26
C GLY A 122 -4.67 -13.77 -5.24
N PHE A 123 -4.15 -12.58 -4.93
CA PHE A 123 -4.89 -11.57 -4.19
C PHE A 123 -5.80 -10.77 -5.13
N THR A 124 -7.07 -10.64 -4.76
CA THR A 124 -8.01 -9.71 -5.39
C THR A 124 -7.79 -8.33 -4.80
N VAL A 125 -7.50 -7.34 -5.64
CA VAL A 125 -7.37 -5.94 -5.23
C VAL A 125 -8.70 -5.40 -4.74
N MET A 126 -8.71 -4.91 -3.50
CA MET A 126 -9.89 -4.31 -2.84
C MET A 126 -9.82 -2.79 -2.82
N TYR A 127 -8.61 -2.24 -2.71
CA TYR A 127 -8.38 -0.81 -2.63
C TYR A 127 -6.98 -0.46 -3.15
N GLU A 128 -6.87 0.69 -3.81
CA GLU A 128 -5.61 1.23 -4.34
C GLU A 128 -5.59 2.74 -4.10
N TRP A 129 -4.42 3.27 -3.74
CA TRP A 129 -4.22 4.70 -3.49
C TRP A 129 -2.89 5.19 -4.08
N PRO A 130 -2.87 6.36 -4.77
CA PRO A 130 -4.02 7.16 -5.16
C PRO A 130 -4.99 6.36 -6.05
N GLU A 131 -6.26 6.76 -6.08
CA GLU A 131 -7.24 6.06 -6.91
C GLU A 131 -6.83 6.16 -8.38
N PRO A 132 -6.84 5.03 -9.13
CA PRO A 132 -6.48 5.06 -10.54
C PRO A 132 -7.47 5.93 -11.31
N GLU A 133 -6.95 6.75 -12.22
CA GLU A 133 -7.78 7.57 -13.10
C GLU A 133 -8.78 6.67 -13.86
N GLY A 134 -10.08 6.91 -13.65
CA GLY A 134 -11.16 6.17 -14.34
C GLY A 134 -12.08 5.31 -13.46
N ARG A 135 -11.84 5.18 -12.14
CA ARG A 135 -12.79 4.48 -11.23
C ARG A 135 -13.86 5.40 -10.62
N GLY A 136 -13.80 6.71 -10.90
CA GLY A 136 -14.69 7.75 -10.38
C GLY A 136 -15.84 8.17 -11.31
N GLY A 137 -16.26 7.32 -12.24
CA GLY A 137 -17.39 7.58 -13.14
C GLY A 137 -18.41 6.43 -13.11
N GLU A 138 -19.60 6.74 -12.57
CA GLU A 138 -20.93 6.12 -12.68
C GLU A 138 -21.11 4.64 -13.10
N PRO A 139 -22.07 3.91 -12.51
CA PRO A 139 -22.50 2.62 -13.06
C PRO A 139 -23.11 2.85 -14.46
N GLU A 140 -22.38 2.46 -15.49
CA GLU A 140 -22.86 2.44 -16.87
C GLU A 140 -24.15 1.61 -16.92
N GLY A 141 -25.19 2.26 -17.45
CA GLY A 141 -26.58 1.89 -17.24
C GLY A 141 -26.90 0.43 -17.50
N SER A 142 -27.81 -0.07 -16.67
CA SER A 142 -28.72 -1.17 -16.97
C SER A 142 -29.38 -0.91 -18.35
N ARG A 143 -28.69 -1.31 -19.43
CA ARG A 143 -29.35 -1.60 -20.70
C ARG A 143 -30.17 -2.85 -20.44
N ARG A 144 -31.48 -2.65 -20.29
CA ARG A 144 -32.45 -3.72 -20.44
C ARG A 144 -32.14 -4.43 -21.76
N PRO A 145 -31.99 -5.77 -21.79
CA PRO A 145 -31.93 -6.47 -23.05
C PRO A 145 -33.27 -6.28 -23.76
N ASP A 146 -33.15 -5.90 -25.01
CA ASP A 146 -34.15 -5.66 -26.04
C ASP A 146 -35.43 -6.50 -25.90
N GLU A 147 -36.56 -5.78 -25.96
CA GLU A 147 -37.87 -6.31 -26.31
C GLU A 147 -37.82 -6.82 -27.76
N PRO A 148 -38.22 -8.08 -28.05
CA PRO A 148 -38.14 -8.60 -29.40
C PRO A 148 -39.19 -7.95 -30.30
N LEU A 149 -38.72 -7.37 -31.40
CA LEU A 149 -39.56 -7.12 -32.58
C LEU A 149 -39.97 -8.47 -33.18
N ARG A 150 -41.16 -8.97 -32.80
CA ARG A 150 -42.18 -9.61 -33.64
C ARG A 150 -43.29 -10.26 -32.82
#